data_AF-A0A3D4PAV6-F1
#
_entry.id   AF-A0A3D4PAV6-F1
#
_cell.length_a   1.000
_cell.length_b   1.000
_cell.length_c   1.000
_cell.angle_alpha   90.00
_cell.angle_beta   90.00
_cell.angle_gamma   90.00
#
_symmetry.space_group_name_H-M   'P 1'
#
loop_
_entity.id
_entity.type
_entity.pdbx_description
1 polymer ?
#
loop_
_entity_poly.entity_id
_entity_poly.type
_entity_poly.pdbx_seq_one_letter_code
_entity_poly.pdbx_strand_id
1 'polypeptide(L)'
;WENGGDSGTALVPGDPESSLLIKKVRWGDSDHQMPPDKKLPAAEIELLEEWVKRGAPDPRKMSSQKSDALDWWSLKPLKPVVIPASDIHPIDAFIHEKLNANDLKPTAIADRRTLIRRLYLDLHGLLPTPEEVNAFVA
;
A
#
# COMPACT_ATOMS: atom_id res chain seq x y z
N TRP A 1 -14.97 7.34 19.14
CA TRP A 1 -15.99 6.30 19.36
C TRP A 1 -16.92 6.64 20.52
N GLU A 2 -16.54 7.57 21.41
CA GLU A 2 -17.38 8.03 22.54
C GLU A 2 -18.67 8.75 22.12
N ASN A 3 -18.67 9.49 21.02
CA ASN A 3 -19.89 10.03 20.41
C ASN A 3 -20.28 9.16 19.20
N GLY A 4 -21.31 8.32 19.36
CA GLY A 4 -21.83 7.45 18.31
C GLY A 4 -22.68 8.19 17.25
N GLY A 5 -23.08 7.48 16.20
CA GLY A 5 -23.90 8.02 15.10
C GLY A 5 -25.37 8.25 15.46
N ASP A 6 -26.25 8.36 14.46
CA ASP A 6 -27.66 8.78 14.63
C ASP A 6 -28.50 7.89 15.58
N SER A 7 -28.04 6.68 15.90
CA SER A 7 -28.67 5.77 16.87
C SER A 7 -28.21 5.96 18.32
N GLY A 8 -27.39 6.98 18.60
CA GLY A 8 -26.84 7.26 19.93
C GLY A 8 -25.51 6.56 20.22
N THR A 9 -25.15 6.52 21.50
CA THR A 9 -23.85 6.02 21.98
C THR A 9 -23.66 4.54 21.67
N ALA A 10 -22.72 4.22 20.77
CA ALA A 10 -22.48 2.86 20.33
C ALA A 10 -21.92 1.95 21.43
N LEU A 11 -21.17 2.53 22.37
CA LEU A 11 -20.39 1.82 23.38
C LEU A 11 -20.33 2.61 24.68
N VAL A 12 -20.67 1.98 25.80
CA VAL A 12 -20.60 2.54 27.15
C VAL A 12 -19.53 1.78 27.93
N PRO A 13 -18.33 2.37 28.14
CA PRO A 13 -17.25 1.71 28.89
C PRO A 13 -17.71 1.29 30.29
N GLY A 14 -17.47 0.03 30.65
CA GLY A 14 -17.86 -0.54 31.95
C GLY A 14 -19.29 -1.10 31.99
N ASP A 15 -20.13 -0.80 31.00
CA ASP A 15 -21.53 -1.26 30.96
C ASP A 15 -21.88 -1.92 29.61
N PRO A 16 -21.74 -3.26 29.50
CA PRO A 16 -22.15 -4.02 28.32
C PRO A 16 -23.66 -3.95 28.06
N GLU A 17 -24.49 -3.85 29.09
CA GLU A 17 -25.95 -3.90 28.94
C GLU A 17 -26.49 -2.59 28.38
N SER A 18 -25.86 -1.46 28.68
CA SER A 18 -26.18 -0.17 28.06
C SER A 18 -25.49 0.03 26.70
N SER A 19 -24.55 -0.83 26.32
CA SER A 19 -23.79 -0.73 25.07
C SER A 19 -24.55 -1.27 23.87
N LEU A 20 -24.88 -0.41 22.90
CA LEU A 20 -25.60 -0.79 21.68
C LEU A 20 -24.87 -1.90 20.88
N LEU A 21 -23.53 -1.85 20.83
CA LEU A 21 -22.72 -2.88 20.17
C LEU A 21 -23.06 -4.29 20.67
N ILE A 22 -23.12 -4.46 21.99
CA ILE A 22 -23.39 -5.76 22.63
C ILE A 22 -24.82 -6.19 22.36
N LYS A 23 -25.80 -5.28 22.45
CA LYS A 23 -27.21 -5.57 22.14
C LYS A 23 -27.39 -6.11 20.72
N LYS A 24 -26.74 -5.47 19.73
CA LYS A 24 -26.82 -5.86 18.32
C LYS A 24 -26.14 -7.19 18.03
N VAL A 25 -24.98 -7.44 18.63
CA VAL A 25 -24.21 -8.68 18.45
C VAL A 25 -24.85 -9.89 19.15
N ARG A 26 -25.53 -9.66 20.28
CA ARG A 26 -26.33 -10.69 20.96
C ARG A 26 -27.62 -11.05 20.20
N TRP A 27 -27.99 -10.28 19.17
CA TRP A 27 -29.31 -10.36 18.52
C TRP A 27 -30.45 -10.19 19.54
N GLY A 28 -30.28 -9.29 20.52
CA GLY A 28 -31.29 -9.05 21.56
C GLY A 28 -32.50 -8.23 21.09
N ASP A 29 -32.38 -7.57 19.94
CA ASP A 29 -33.44 -6.80 19.27
C ASP A 29 -33.57 -7.36 17.84
N SER A 30 -34.79 -7.70 17.43
CA SER A 30 -35.08 -8.34 16.14
C SER A 30 -34.78 -7.43 14.95
N ASP A 31 -34.85 -6.11 15.15
CA ASP A 31 -34.83 -5.17 14.04
C ASP A 31 -33.41 -4.72 13.67
N HIS A 32 -32.41 -4.99 14.53
CA HIS A 32 -31.05 -4.45 14.39
C HIS A 32 -29.95 -5.47 14.72
N GLN A 33 -30.05 -6.67 14.16
CA GLN A 33 -29.10 -7.77 14.36
C GLN A 33 -27.81 -7.57 13.55
N MET A 34 -26.65 -7.78 14.19
CA MET A 34 -25.34 -7.68 13.53
C MET A 34 -24.41 -8.84 13.95
N PRO A 35 -23.68 -9.48 13.02
CA PRO A 35 -23.88 -9.44 11.57
C PRO A 35 -25.27 -9.97 11.17
N PRO A 36 -25.89 -9.46 10.09
CA PRO A 36 -27.27 -9.83 9.71
C PRO A 36 -27.39 -11.28 9.25
N ASP A 37 -26.37 -11.79 8.55
CA ASP A 37 -26.44 -13.13 7.94
C ASP A 37 -26.10 -14.25 8.93
N LYS A 38 -25.25 -13.96 9.92
CA LYS A 38 -24.74 -14.96 10.86
C LYS A 38 -24.31 -14.34 12.17
N LYS A 39 -24.92 -14.81 13.27
CA LYS A 39 -24.54 -14.43 14.63
C LYS A 39 -23.11 -14.85 14.93
N LEU A 40 -22.38 -14.00 15.67
CA LEU A 40 -21.06 -14.35 16.15
C LEU A 40 -21.13 -15.56 17.11
N PRO A 41 -20.09 -16.41 17.15
CA PRO A 41 -19.98 -17.47 18.15
C PRO A 41 -20.06 -16.91 19.57
N ALA A 42 -20.68 -17.65 20.50
CA ALA A 42 -20.87 -17.20 21.88
C ALA A 42 -19.56 -16.75 22.55
N ALA A 43 -18.45 -17.47 22.31
CA ALA A 43 -17.14 -17.12 22.85
C ALA A 43 -16.63 -15.74 22.38
N GLU A 44 -16.91 -15.33 21.14
CA GLU A 44 -16.53 -14.01 20.65
C GLU A 44 -17.40 -12.91 21.27
N ILE A 45 -18.69 -13.19 21.48
CA ILE A 45 -19.60 -12.27 22.15
C ILE A 45 -19.15 -12.05 23.61
N GLU A 46 -18.80 -13.12 24.32
CA GLU A 46 -18.28 -13.05 25.69
C GLU A 46 -17.00 -12.22 25.79
N LEU A 47 -16.07 -12.38 24.84
CA LEU A 47 -14.86 -11.57 24.77
C LEU A 47 -15.15 -10.08 24.58
N LEU A 48 -16.12 -9.74 23.72
CA LEU A 48 -16.55 -8.36 23.52
C LEU A 48 -17.17 -7.78 24.79
N GLU A 49 -18.01 -8.55 25.48
CA GLU A 49 -18.61 -8.14 26.75
C GLU A 49 -17.56 -7.89 27.82
N GLU A 50 -16.59 -8.79 27.97
CA GLU A 50 -15.50 -8.63 28.93
C GLU A 50 -14.64 -7.41 28.59
N TRP A 51 -14.34 -7.18 27.31
CA TRP A 51 -13.62 -6.00 26.86
C TRP A 51 -14.37 -4.71 27.20
N VAL A 52 -15.70 -4.67 27.03
CA VAL A 52 -16.51 -3.52 27.46
C VAL A 52 -16.51 -3.37 28.98
N LYS A 53 -16.67 -4.46 29.75
CA LYS A 53 -16.58 -4.44 31.23
C LYS A 53 -15.27 -3.86 31.72
N ARG A 54 -14.17 -4.13 31.01
CA ARG A 54 -12.82 -3.60 31.31
C ARG A 54 -12.63 -2.14 30.93
N GLY A 55 -13.68 -1.44 30.49
CA GLY A 55 -13.63 -0.04 30.11
C GLY A 55 -13.27 0.17 28.64
N ALA A 56 -13.45 -0.84 27.79
CA ALA A 56 -13.18 -0.79 26.35
C ALA A 56 -11.76 -0.23 26.00
N PRO A 57 -10.68 -0.80 26.58
CA PRO A 57 -9.33 -0.29 26.35
C PRO A 57 -8.96 -0.35 24.87
N ASP A 58 -8.56 0.81 24.31
CA ASP A 58 -8.18 0.94 22.90
C ASP A 58 -6.74 0.44 22.68
N PRO A 59 -6.53 -0.67 21.94
CA PRO A 59 -5.20 -1.25 21.74
C PRO A 59 -4.24 -0.31 20.97
N ARG A 60 -4.75 0.69 20.23
CA ARG A 60 -3.93 1.69 19.55
C ARG A 60 -3.20 2.63 20.51
N LYS A 61 -3.71 2.78 21.74
CA LYS A 61 -3.02 3.55 22.80
C LYS A 61 -1.98 2.70 23.53
N MET A 62 -2.09 1.37 23.47
CA MET A 62 -1.29 0.44 24.26
C MET A 62 0.06 0.13 23.62
N SER A 63 0.17 0.14 22.29
CA SER A 63 1.47 0.12 21.60
C SER A 63 1.31 0.41 20.11
N SER A 64 1.23 1.68 19.74
CA SER A 64 1.83 2.03 18.46
C SER A 64 3.33 2.02 18.70
N GLN A 65 4.02 0.94 18.33
CA GLN A 65 5.38 1.12 17.82
C GLN A 65 5.21 2.12 16.69
N LYS A 66 5.39 3.42 16.99
CA LYS A 66 5.47 4.43 15.96
C LYS A 66 6.67 3.98 15.15
N SER A 67 6.43 3.30 14.02
CA SER A 67 7.42 3.18 12.98
C SER A 67 7.91 4.60 12.77
N ASP A 68 9.19 4.86 13.02
CA ASP A 68 9.75 6.19 12.88
C ASP A 68 9.34 6.70 11.50
N ALA A 69 8.47 7.70 11.46
CA ALA A 69 7.96 8.22 10.19
C ALA A 69 9.10 8.76 9.32
N LEU A 70 10.27 8.98 9.92
CA LEU A 70 11.52 9.38 9.28
C LEU A 70 12.36 8.20 8.76
N ASP A 71 12.05 6.94 9.06
CA ASP A 71 12.84 5.79 8.55
C ASP A 71 12.46 5.38 7.11
N TRP A 72 11.62 6.18 6.45
CA TRP A 72 11.27 5.97 5.06
C TRP A 72 12.50 6.18 4.16
N TRP A 73 12.69 5.28 3.19
CA TRP A 73 13.84 5.31 2.29
C TRP A 73 14.01 6.65 1.56
N SER A 74 12.91 7.35 1.26
CA SER A 74 12.87 8.64 0.55
C SER A 74 13.23 9.84 1.43
N LEU A 75 13.21 9.69 2.76
CA LEU A 75 13.52 10.75 3.71
C LEU A 75 14.97 10.68 4.22
N LYS A 76 15.72 9.66 3.79
CA LYS A 76 17.13 9.50 4.13
C LYS A 76 17.98 10.44 3.26
N PRO A 77 19.01 11.09 3.82
CA PRO A 77 19.91 11.94 3.04
C PRO A 77 20.59 11.11 1.94
N LEU A 78 20.71 11.71 0.75
CA LEU A 78 21.41 11.09 -0.37
C LEU A 78 22.90 10.90 -0.01
N LYS A 79 23.38 9.66 -0.17
CA LYS A 79 24.80 9.36 0.00
C LYS A 79 25.54 9.64 -1.31
N PRO A 80 26.67 10.35 -1.30
CA PRO A 80 27.47 10.52 -2.50
C PRO A 80 28.01 9.15 -2.95
N VAL A 81 27.85 8.83 -4.23
CA VAL A 81 28.34 7.60 -4.83
C VAL A 81 29.47 7.95 -5.79
N VAL A 82 30.55 7.17 -5.77
CA VAL A 82 31.64 7.28 -6.73
C VAL A 82 31.19 6.62 -8.04
N ILE A 83 31.16 7.40 -9.11
CA ILE A 83 30.77 6.92 -10.44
C ILE A 83 31.98 6.19 -11.05
N PRO A 84 31.83 4.96 -11.57
CA PRO A 84 32.88 4.27 -12.28
C PRO A 84 33.36 5.09 -13.48
N ALA A 85 34.68 5.14 -13.70
CA ALA A 85 35.24 5.88 -14.82
C ALA A 85 34.84 5.20 -16.14
N SER A 86 34.07 5.90 -16.97
CA SER A 86 33.64 5.42 -18.28
C SER A 86 33.24 6.59 -19.18
N ASP A 87 33.40 6.42 -20.49
CA ASP A 87 33.00 7.40 -21.51
C ASP A 87 31.50 7.36 -21.86
N ILE A 88 30.70 6.62 -21.09
CA ILE A 88 29.26 6.43 -21.30
C ILE A 88 28.45 7.18 -20.25
N HIS A 89 27.13 7.15 -20.39
CA HIS A 89 26.24 7.77 -19.42
C HIS A 89 26.52 7.24 -17.99
N PRO A 90 26.55 8.09 -16.94
CA PRO A 90 26.94 7.70 -15.59
C PRO A 90 26.14 6.52 -15.01
N ILE A 91 24.84 6.44 -15.34
CA ILE A 91 23.98 5.32 -14.90
C ILE A 91 24.41 4.02 -15.57
N ASP A 92 24.73 4.07 -16.86
CA ASP A 92 25.15 2.90 -17.62
C ASP A 92 26.52 2.39 -17.19
N ALA A 93 27.37 3.26 -16.64
CA ALA A 93 28.67 2.87 -16.06
C ALA A 93 28.49 1.90 -14.88
N PHE A 94 27.53 2.15 -13.98
CA PHE A 94 27.21 1.23 -12.89
C PHE A 94 26.62 -0.10 -13.39
N ILE A 95 25.79 -0.04 -14.44
CA ILE A 95 25.21 -1.25 -15.04
C ILE A 95 26.31 -2.10 -15.67
N HIS A 96 27.22 -1.50 -16.45
CA HIS A 96 28.34 -2.20 -17.07
C HIS A 96 29.28 -2.81 -16.03
N GLU A 97 29.59 -2.09 -14.96
CA GLU A 97 30.40 -2.63 -13.86
C GLU A 97 29.77 -3.93 -13.29
N LYS A 98 28.45 -3.92 -13.05
CA LYS A 98 27.74 -5.10 -12.56
C LYS A 98 27.62 -6.22 -13.59
N LEU A 99 27.41 -5.90 -14.86
CA LEU A 99 27.38 -6.91 -15.93
C LEU A 99 28.74 -7.61 -16.04
N ASN A 100 29.83 -6.85 -16.05
CA ASN A 100 31.20 -7.38 -16.09
C ASN A 100 31.51 -8.25 -14.86
N ALA A 101 31.10 -7.81 -13.67
CA ALA A 101 31.30 -8.60 -12.44
C ALA A 101 30.54 -9.93 -12.42
N ASN A 102 29.49 -10.07 -13.24
CA ASN A 102 28.69 -11.29 -13.36
C ASN A 102 28.94 -12.04 -14.69
N ASP A 103 29.98 -11.68 -15.45
CA ASP A 103 30.29 -12.25 -16.77
C ASP A 103 29.11 -12.17 -17.78
N LEU A 104 28.26 -11.16 -17.63
CA LEU A 104 27.12 -10.91 -18.51
C LEU A 104 27.47 -9.85 -19.55
N LYS A 105 26.91 -10.00 -20.75
CA LYS A 105 27.04 -9.01 -21.82
C LYS A 105 25.73 -8.25 -22.04
N PRO A 106 25.77 -6.93 -22.24
CA PRO A 106 24.58 -6.17 -22.59
C PRO A 106 24.04 -6.62 -23.95
N THR A 107 22.73 -6.53 -24.13
CA THR A 107 22.09 -6.74 -25.42
C THR A 107 22.46 -5.63 -26.39
N ALA A 108 22.49 -5.95 -27.70
CA ALA A 108 22.68 -4.94 -28.73
C ALA A 108 21.58 -3.87 -28.67
N ILE A 109 21.95 -2.64 -29.03
CA ILE A 109 21.00 -1.53 -29.16
C ILE A 109 19.98 -1.88 -30.25
N ALA A 110 18.71 -1.62 -29.97
CA ALA A 110 17.63 -1.83 -30.93
C ALA A 110 17.80 -0.93 -32.16
N ASP A 111 17.37 -1.41 -33.32
CA ASP A 111 17.39 -0.63 -34.55
C ASP A 111 16.48 0.61 -34.46
N ARG A 112 16.81 1.67 -35.22
CA ARG A 112 16.07 2.94 -35.19
C ARG A 112 14.58 2.76 -35.44
N ARG A 113 14.18 1.80 -36.30
CA ARG A 113 12.77 1.50 -36.59
C ARG A 113 12.05 0.87 -35.39
N THR A 114 12.71 -0.04 -34.67
CA THR A 114 12.19 -0.59 -33.41
C THR A 114 12.08 0.48 -32.32
N LEU A 115 13.06 1.38 -32.22
CA LEU A 115 13.06 2.45 -31.21
C LEU A 115 11.89 3.42 -31.38
N ILE A 116 11.64 3.94 -32.60
CA ILE A 116 10.50 4.85 -32.82
C ILE A 116 9.16 4.17 -32.54
N ARG A 117 9.02 2.88 -32.91
CA ARG A 117 7.81 2.13 -32.62
C ARG A 117 7.55 2.01 -31.12
N ARG A 118 8.58 1.68 -30.33
CA ARG A 118 8.45 1.59 -28.85
C ARG A 118 8.10 2.95 -28.26
N LEU A 119 8.82 3.99 -28.67
CA LEU A 119 8.59 5.35 -28.19
C LEU A 119 7.14 5.83 -28.42
N TYR A 120 6.60 5.61 -29.64
CA TYR A 120 5.22 6.00 -29.96
C TYR A 120 4.17 5.21 -29.18
N LEU A 121 4.38 3.90 -29.03
CA LEU A 121 3.48 3.07 -28.23
C LEU A 121 3.51 3.45 -26.75
N ASP A 122 4.69 3.72 -26.19
CA ASP A 122 4.85 4.06 -24.77
C ASP A 122 4.30 5.46 -24.44
N LEU A 123 4.54 6.45 -25.32
CA LEU A 123 4.12 7.84 -25.07
C LEU A 123 2.69 8.14 -25.51
N HIS A 124 2.24 7.57 -26.64
CA HIS A 124 0.95 7.90 -27.25
C HIS A 124 -0.02 6.71 -27.32
N GLY A 125 0.45 5.47 -27.16
CA GLY A 125 -0.38 4.27 -27.30
C GLY A 125 -0.73 3.90 -28.75
N LEU A 126 -0.19 4.64 -29.73
CA LEU A 126 -0.46 4.44 -31.16
C LEU A 126 0.83 4.04 -31.90
N LEU A 127 0.69 3.48 -33.10
CA LEU A 127 1.84 3.20 -33.97
C LEU A 127 2.25 4.46 -34.74
N PRO A 128 3.56 4.67 -35.00
CA PRO A 128 4.02 5.78 -35.82
C PRO A 128 3.58 5.60 -37.28
N THR A 129 3.32 6.71 -37.95
CA THR A 129 3.04 6.73 -39.39
C THR A 129 4.31 6.41 -40.21
N PRO A 130 4.18 5.92 -41.46
CA PRO A 130 5.34 5.66 -42.31
C PRO A 130 6.25 6.88 -42.51
N GLU A 131 5.68 8.09 -42.59
CA GLU A 131 6.43 9.33 -42.76
C GLU A 131 7.30 9.65 -41.54
N GLU A 132 6.74 9.50 -40.33
CA GLU A 132 7.48 9.70 -39.07
C GLU A 132 8.60 8.67 -38.90
N VAL A 133 8.36 7.41 -39.28
CA VAL A 133 9.40 6.37 -39.27
C VAL A 133 10.54 6.74 -40.22
N ASN A 134 10.23 7.19 -41.44
CA ASN A 134 11.25 7.57 -42.40
C ASN A 134 12.06 8.78 -41.93
N ALA A 135 11.40 9.80 -41.38
CA ALA A 135 12.05 10.98 -40.82
C ALA A 135 12.98 10.63 -39.64
N PHE A 136 12.59 9.66 -38.81
CA PHE A 136 13.40 9.23 -37.68
C PHE A 136 14.54 8.28 -38.03
N VAL A 137 14.43 7.51 -39.12
CA VAL A 137 15.46 6.54 -39.53
C VAL A 137 16.55 7.19 -40.41
N ALA A 138 16.21 8.28 -41.13
CA ALA A 138 17.16 9.10 -41.88
C ALA A 138 18.33 9.61 -41.02
#